data_AF-A0A0E1XCZ7-F1
#
_entry.id   AF-A0A0E1XCZ7-F1
#
_cell.length_a   1.000
_cell.length_b   1.000
_cell.length_c   1.000
_cell.angle_alpha   90.00
_cell.angle_beta   90.00
_cell.angle_gamma   90.00
#
_symmetry.space_group_name_H-M   'P 1'
#
loop_
_entity.id
_entity.type
_entity.pdbx_description
1 polymer ?
#
loop_
_entity_poly.entity_id
_entity_poly.type
_entity_poly.pdbx_seq_one_letter_code
_entity_poly.pdbx_strand_id
1 'polypeptide(L)' 'MHFTSLKTGPMGDAVIEGYINEHKKADFVAYGSPEENYQFTGGLTGSNEVLGKLKNAENLKSPEKIKEEINKKKNTKQ' A
#
# COMPACT_ATOMS: atom_id res chain seq x y z
N MET A 1 7.15 -5.11 -2.17
CA MET A 1 6.45 -5.15 -0.87
C MET A 1 6.74 -6.52 -0.26
N HIS A 2 6.98 -6.58 1.04
CA HIS A 2 7.25 -7.82 1.76
C HIS A 2 6.22 -7.98 2.86
N PHE A 3 5.53 -9.12 2.87
CA PHE A 3 4.61 -9.49 3.93
C PHE A 3 5.40 -10.20 5.03
N THR A 4 5.22 -9.78 6.27
CA THR A 4 5.85 -10.39 7.44
C THR A 4 4.88 -11.26 8.21
N SER A 5 3.59 -10.97 8.15
CA SER A 5 2.58 -11.76 8.83
C SER A 5 1.17 -11.61 8.25
N LEU A 6 0.39 -12.66 8.42
CA LEU A 6 -1.06 -12.67 8.25
C LEU A 6 -1.65 -13.34 9.49
N LYS A 7 -2.48 -12.62 10.23
CA LYS A 7 -3.12 -13.09 11.46
C LYS A 7 -4.61 -12.78 11.43
N THR A 8 -5.38 -13.50 12.22
CA THR A 8 -6.76 -13.12 12.55
C THR A 8 -6.73 -12.35 13.87
N GLY A 9 -7.25 -11.14 13.86
CA GLY A 9 -7.41 -10.29 15.03
C GLY A 9 -8.50 -10.82 15.97
N PRO A 10 -8.56 -10.27 17.19
CA PRO A 10 -9.47 -10.75 18.23
C PRO A 10 -10.96 -10.60 17.85
N MET A 11 -11.27 -9.74 16.89
CA MET A 11 -12.64 -9.53 16.39
C MET A 11 -12.93 -10.31 15.09
N GLY A 12 -12.04 -11.22 14.67
CA GLY A 12 -12.19 -11.98 13.43
C GLY A 12 -11.72 -11.23 12.18
N ASP A 13 -11.13 -10.05 12.34
CA ASP A 13 -10.53 -9.25 11.28
C ASP A 13 -9.21 -9.87 10.79
N ALA A 14 -8.88 -9.72 9.51
CA ALA A 14 -7.58 -10.05 8.98
C ALA A 14 -6.59 -8.92 9.27
N VAL A 15 -5.47 -9.24 9.92
CA VAL A 15 -4.36 -8.33 10.19
C VAL A 15 -3.18 -8.73 9.32
N ILE A 16 -2.77 -7.85 8.42
CA ILE A 16 -1.66 -8.03 7.49
C ILE A 16 -0.54 -7.07 7.86
N GLU A 17 0.63 -7.61 8.16
CA GLU A 17 1.83 -6.84 8.50
C GLU A 17 2.85 -6.95 7.36
N GLY A 18 3.60 -5.88 7.11
CA GLY A 18 4.67 -5.90 6.12
C GLY A 18 5.47 -4.61 6.04
N TYR A 19 6.35 -4.54 5.04
CA TYR A 19 7.12 -3.35 4.71
C TYR A 19 7.32 -3.18 3.20
N ILE A 20 7.63 -1.96 2.76
CA ILE A 20 7.82 -1.63 1.33
C ILE A 20 9.29 -1.29 1.00
N ASN A 21 9.64 -1.38 -0.29
CA ASN A 21 10.94 -0.99 -0.84
C ASN A 21 12.16 -1.61 -0.15
N GLU A 22 12.04 -2.86 0.33
CA GLU A 22 13.10 -3.55 1.10
C GLU A 22 13.53 -2.80 2.39
N HIS A 23 12.79 -1.77 2.78
CA HIS A 23 13.12 -0.89 3.90
C HIS A 23 12.23 -1.24 5.10
N LYS A 24 12.81 -1.87 6.12
CA LYS A 24 12.06 -2.35 7.29
C LYS A 24 11.39 -1.24 8.11
N LYS A 25 11.85 0.02 8.02
CA LYS A 25 11.20 1.17 8.68
C LYS A 25 10.04 1.76 7.87
N ALA A 26 9.86 1.32 6.63
CA ALA A 26 8.69 1.62 5.82
C ALA A 26 7.64 0.52 6.05
N ASP A 27 7.30 0.28 7.31
CA ASP A 27 6.37 -0.75 7.76
C ASP A 27 4.92 -0.28 7.70
N PHE A 28 4.02 -1.25 7.57
CA PHE A 28 2.59 -1.03 7.53
C PHE A 28 1.86 -2.19 8.19
N VAL A 29 0.67 -1.87 8.71
CA VAL A 29 -0.32 -2.84 9.17
C VAL A 29 -1.65 -2.50 8.53
N ALA A 30 -2.19 -3.46 7.78
CA ALA A 30 -3.52 -3.36 7.17
C ALA A 30 -4.50 -4.27 7.92
N TYR A 31 -5.68 -3.74 8.17
CA TYR A 31 -6.79 -4.45 8.80
C TYR A 31 -7.90 -4.64 7.77
N GLY A 32 -8.46 -5.83 7.70
CA GLY A 32 -9.60 -6.16 6.85
C GLY A 32 -10.67 -6.88 7.67
N SER A 33 -11.78 -6.22 7.95
CA SER A 33 -12.94 -6.84 8.58
C SER A 33 -13.90 -7.33 7.49
N PRO A 34 -14.38 -8.58 7.57
CA PRO A 34 -15.42 -9.05 6.67
C PRO A 34 -16.73 -8.30 6.96
N GLU A 35 -17.39 -7.83 5.91
CA GLU A 35 -18.76 -7.34 5.93
C GLU A 35 -19.69 -8.34 5.23
N GLU A 36 -20.97 -7.98 5.05
CA GLU A 36 -21.91 -8.79 4.29
C GLU A 36 -21.51 -8.89 2.81
N ASN A 37 -21.94 -9.98 2.14
CA ASN A 37 -21.79 -10.17 0.70
C ASN A 37 -20.33 -10.19 0.17
N TYR A 38 -19.40 -10.77 0.92
CA TYR A 38 -17.98 -10.85 0.55
C TYR A 38 -17.31 -9.48 0.35
N GLN A 39 -17.87 -8.43 0.97
CA GLN A 39 -17.25 -7.12 1.04
C GLN A 39 -16.34 -7.06 2.26
N PHE A 40 -15.34 -6.18 2.20
CA PHE A 40 -14.38 -6.00 3.27
C PHE A 40 -14.20 -4.52 3.50
N THR A 41 -14.31 -4.11 4.76
CA THR A 41 -13.90 -2.79 5.22
C THR A 41 -12.56 -2.90 5.92
N GLY A 42 -11.85 -1.79 6.07
CA GLY A 42 -10.51 -1.87 6.60
C GLY A 42 -9.87 -0.53 6.91
N GLY A 43 -8.73 -0.64 7.59
CA GLY A 43 -7.86 0.48 7.90
C GLY A 43 -6.43 0.16 7.51
N LEU A 44 -5.67 1.21 7.21
CA LEU A 44 -4.23 1.12 7.01
C LEU A 44 -3.56 2.03 8.03
N THR A 45 -2.65 1.46 8.81
CA THR A 45 -1.67 2.22 9.60
C THR A 45 -0.27 1.88 9.12
N GLY A 46 0.70 2.74 9.38
CA GLY A 46 2.07 2.54 8.95
C GLY A 46 2.93 3.74 9.26
N SER A 47 4.22 3.62 8.97
CA SER A 47 5.14 4.71 9.23
C SER A 47 4.90 5.92 8.31
N ASN A 48 5.44 7.08 8.69
CA ASN A 48 5.40 8.28 7.85
C ASN A 48 6.06 8.07 6.48
N GLU A 49 7.02 7.16 6.36
CA GLU A 49 7.62 6.81 5.06
C GLU A 49 6.62 6.13 4.11
N VAL A 50 5.60 5.47 4.66
CA VAL A 50 4.51 4.84 3.92
C VAL A 50 3.35 5.82 3.75
N LEU A 51 2.77 6.30 4.86
CA LEU A 51 1.57 7.12 4.84
C LEU A 51 1.81 8.51 4.23
N GLY A 52 2.99 9.10 4.45
CA GLY A 52 3.36 10.40 3.88
C GLY A 52 3.57 10.38 2.36
N LYS A 53 3.64 9.20 1.74
CA LYS A 53 3.72 9.04 0.27
C LYS A 53 2.35 8.84 -0.37
N LEU A 54 1.30 8.60 0.42
CA LEU A 54 -0.05 8.47 -0.09
C LEU A 54 -0.52 9.83 -0.60
N LYS A 55 -1.15 9.81 -1.78
CA LYS A 55 -1.73 11.01 -2.39
C LYS A 55 -3.24 10.87 -2.39
N ASN A 56 -3.93 12.00 -2.24
CA ASN A 56 -5.36 12.05 -2.48
C ASN A 56 -5.66 11.59 -3.91
N ALA A 57 -6.81 10.94 -4.10
CA ALA A 57 -7.20 10.35 -5.38
C ALA A 57 -7.10 11.35 -6.55
N GLU A 58 -7.48 12.60 -6.32
CA GLU A 58 -7.43 13.71 -7.28
C GLU A 58 -6.02 14.04 -7.78
N ASN A 59 -5.00 13.74 -6.98
CA ASN A 59 -3.59 13.98 -7.28
C ASN A 59 -2.89 12.74 -7.85
N LEU A 60 -3.63 11.65 -8.07
CA LEU A 60 -3.10 10.46 -8.69
C LEU A 60 -3.00 10.64 -10.20
N LYS A 61 -1.89 10.16 -10.76
CA LYS A 61 -1.69 10.14 -12.20
C LYS A 61 -2.38 8.90 -12.77
N SER A 62 -2.99 9.05 -13.94
CA SER A 62 -3.44 7.90 -14.74
C SER A 62 -2.26 6.94 -14.99
N PRO A 63 -2.49 5.61 -15.04
CA PRO A 63 -1.48 4.63 -15.43
C PRO A 63 -0.71 4.99 -16.71
N GLU A 64 -1.38 5.60 -17.68
CA GLU A 64 -0.76 6.04 -18.95
C GLU A 64 0.30 7.13 -18.72
N LYS A 65 -0.06 8.17 -17.94
CA LYS A 65 0.86 9.25 -17.57
C LYS A 65 2.06 8.72 -16.76
N ILE A 66 1.84 7.72 -15.90
CA ILE A 66 2.92 7.06 -15.15
C ILE A 66 3.87 6.34 -16.12
N LYS A 67 3.32 5.58 -17.08
CA LYS A 67 4.08 4.84 -18.07
C LYS A 67 4.93 5.77 -18.95
N GLU A 68 4.38 6.89 -19.39
CA GLU A 68 5.11 7.92 -20.14
C GLU A 68 6.28 8.51 -19.35
N GLU A 69 6.09 8.85 -18.07
CA GLU A 69 7.16 9.40 -17.23
C GLU A 69 8.28 8.39 -16.98
N ILE A 70 7.94 7.12 -16.77
CA ILE A 70 8.93 6.05 -16.59
C ILE A 70 9.76 5.89 -17.88
N ASN A 71 9.10 5.88 -19.04
CA ASN A 71 9.79 5.76 -20.33
C ASN A 71 10.69 6.97 -20.62
N LYS A 72 10.22 8.20 -20.36
CA LYS A 72 11.04 9.41 -20.46
C LYS A 72 12.28 9.32 -19.57
N LYS A 73 12.13 8.96 -18.30
CA LYS A 73 13.25 8.80 -17.34
C LYS A 73 14.27 7.74 -17.75
N LYS A 74 13.84 6.67 -18.43
CA LYS A 74 14.75 5.65 -18.98
C LYS A 74 15.55 6.20 -20.16
N ASN A 75 14.92 6.98 -21.04
CA ASN A 75 15.57 7.56 -22.20
C ASN A 75 16.52 8.72 -21.85
N THR A 76 16.33 9.43 -20.73
CA THR A 76 17.23 10.51 -20.27
C THR A 76 18.47 10.00 -19.53
N LYS A 77 18.52 8.70 -19.20
CA LYS A 77 19.68 8.06 -18.52
C LYS A 77 20.65 7.39 -19.50
N GLN A 78 20.50 7.62 -20.81
CA GLN A 78 21.43 7.22 -21.86
C GLN A 78 22.31 8.39 -22.27
#